data_AF-A0A9X1TV53-F1
#
_entry.id   AF-A0A9X1TV53-F1
#
_cell.length_a   1.000
_cell.length_b   1.000
_cell.length_c   1.000
_cell.angle_alpha   90.00
_cell.angle_beta   90.00
_cell.angle_gamma   90.00
#
_symmetry.space_group_name_H-M   'P 1'
#
loop_
_entity.id
_entity.type
_entity.pdbx_description
1 polymer ?
#
loop_
_entity_poly.entity_id
_entity_poly.type
_entity_poly.pdbx_seq_one_letter_code
_entity_poly.pdbx_strand_id
1 'polypeptide(L)'
;MTEILKYKVIKDKKQYHDYCQELENLLGNNPNAINEDEIELLTVLIEQYDSETNTFEESDPVLLLQSLMQEHQVKAKDLVALLNVSKGYVSDILHYRKGMSKEIIRKLADRFKVNQKAFNRPYDLVSPTLKSNSNQLSNQIHAHGLSRN
;
A
#
# COMPACT_ATOMS: atom_id res chain seq x y z
N MET A 1 33.63 32.69 -5.75
CA MET A 1 32.33 32.75 -5.07
C MET A 1 31.76 31.34 -5.09
N THR A 2 31.40 30.77 -3.95
CA THR A 2 30.73 29.47 -3.89
C THR A 2 29.27 29.68 -4.23
N GLU A 3 28.82 29.18 -5.38
CA GLU A 3 27.39 29.16 -5.68
C GLU A 3 26.69 28.20 -4.72
N ILE A 4 25.66 28.70 -4.04
CA ILE A 4 24.82 27.90 -3.16
C ILE A 4 23.55 27.59 -3.92
N LEU A 5 23.38 26.31 -4.28
CA LEU A 5 22.13 25.83 -4.85
C LEU A 5 21.00 26.02 -3.85
N LYS A 6 19.89 26.62 -4.31
CA LYS A 6 18.66 26.85 -3.52
C LYS A 6 18.08 25.53 -3.01
N TYR A 7 17.99 24.53 -3.89
CA TYR A 7 17.52 23.18 -3.59
C TYR A 7 18.64 22.15 -3.76
N LYS A 8 18.59 21.10 -2.95
CA LYS A 8 19.55 19.99 -2.96
C LYS A 8 18.78 18.68 -2.90
N VAL A 9 19.45 17.58 -3.24
CA VAL A 9 18.92 16.23 -3.01
C VAL A 9 18.42 16.11 -1.57
N ILE A 10 17.21 15.57 -1.42
CA ILE A 10 16.56 15.38 -0.13
C ILE A 10 17.25 14.22 0.59
N LYS A 11 17.65 14.42 1.85
CA LYS A 11 18.39 13.40 2.63
C LYS A 11 17.64 12.91 3.85
N ASP A 12 16.58 13.59 4.26
CA ASP A 12 15.80 13.28 5.44
C ASP A 12 14.34 13.74 5.32
N LYS A 13 13.51 13.23 6.23
CA LYS A 13 12.06 13.51 6.27
C LYS A 13 11.73 14.98 6.53
N LYS A 14 12.60 15.71 7.23
CA LYS A 14 12.35 17.13 7.51
C LYS A 14 12.48 17.93 6.22
N GLN A 15 13.57 17.73 5.49
CA GLN A 15 13.81 18.38 4.21
C GLN A 15 12.72 18.03 3.19
N TYR A 16 12.24 16.77 3.18
CA TYR A 16 11.09 16.36 2.36
C TYR A 16 9.85 17.19 2.65
N HIS A 17 9.45 17.30 3.92
CA HIS A 17 8.25 18.03 4.31
C HIS A 17 8.37 19.53 4.02
N ASP A 18 9.54 20.12 4.30
CA ASP A 18 9.83 21.51 3.95
C ASP A 18 9.63 21.74 2.44
N TYR A 19 10.12 20.82 1.59
CA TYR A 19 10.01 20.94 0.13
C TYR A 19 8.58 20.74 -0.38
N CYS A 20 7.79 19.84 0.22
CA CYS A 20 6.37 19.70 -0.10
C CYS A 20 5.60 21.00 0.20
N GLN A 21 5.86 21.62 1.35
CA GLN A 21 5.22 22.87 1.74
C GLN A 21 5.58 24.02 0.78
N GLU A 22 6.84 24.12 0.39
CA GLU A 22 7.27 25.12 -0.60
C GLU A 22 6.60 24.89 -1.97
N LEU A 23 6.51 23.64 -2.43
CA LEU A 23 5.80 23.30 -3.66
C LEU A 23 4.32 23.69 -3.60
N GLU A 24 3.64 23.40 -2.49
CA GLU A 24 2.25 23.82 -2.26
C GLU A 24 2.10 25.35 -2.30
N ASN A 25 3.03 26.07 -1.67
CA ASN A 25 3.03 27.54 -1.69
C ASN A 25 3.24 28.09 -3.10
N LEU A 26 4.13 27.50 -3.89
CA LEU A 26 4.39 27.91 -5.28
C LEU A 26 3.16 27.68 -6.18
N LEU A 27 2.44 26.59 -5.96
CA LEU A 27 1.21 26.28 -6.70
C LEU A 27 0.01 27.14 -6.25
N GLY A 28 -0.03 27.56 -4.98
CA GLY A 28 -1.10 28.38 -4.41
C GLY A 28 -0.99 29.88 -4.70
N ASN A 29 0.18 30.38 -5.07
CA ASN A 29 0.45 31.81 -5.24
C ASN A 29 0.41 32.24 -6.72
N ASN A 30 -0.53 33.14 -7.04
CA ASN A 30 -0.68 34.01 -8.22
C ASN A 30 -0.04 33.54 -9.57
N PRO A 31 -0.83 33.22 -10.61
CA PRO A 31 -0.36 32.63 -11.89
C PRO A 31 0.68 33.42 -12.69
N ASN A 32 0.88 34.70 -12.37
CA ASN A 32 1.72 35.60 -13.17
C ASN A 32 3.21 35.59 -12.78
N ALA A 33 3.60 34.78 -11.79
CA ALA A 33 4.98 34.60 -11.34
C ALA A 33 5.30 33.14 -11.01
N ILE A 34 4.66 32.20 -11.73
CA ILE A 34 4.95 30.78 -11.62
C ILE A 34 6.38 30.56 -12.12
N ASN A 35 7.29 30.20 -11.22
CA ASN A 35 8.62 29.72 -11.59
C ASN A 35 8.49 28.23 -11.93
N GLU A 36 8.14 27.93 -13.18
CA GLU A 36 7.88 26.56 -13.66
C GLU A 36 9.09 25.63 -13.42
N ASP A 37 10.31 26.11 -13.69
CA ASP A 37 11.56 25.35 -13.46
C ASP A 37 11.74 24.97 -11.98
N GLU A 38 11.31 25.84 -11.07
CA GLU A 38 11.41 25.62 -9.63
C GLU A 38 10.41 24.57 -9.13
N ILE A 39 9.19 24.63 -9.65
CA ILE A 39 8.14 23.64 -9.40
C ILE A 39 8.54 22.28 -9.95
N GLU A 40 9.06 22.23 -11.18
CA GLU A 40 9.54 21.00 -11.81
C GLU A 40 10.68 20.38 -10.99
N LEU A 41 11.68 21.19 -10.61
CA LEU A 41 12.80 20.70 -9.80
C LEU A 41 12.35 20.16 -8.44
N LEU A 42 11.49 20.88 -7.72
CA LEU A 42 10.97 20.44 -6.43
C LEU A 42 10.17 19.14 -6.57
N THR A 43 9.35 19.03 -7.60
CA THR A 43 8.57 17.82 -7.91
C THR A 43 9.50 16.62 -8.10
N VAL A 44 10.53 16.74 -8.94
CA VAL A 44 11.50 15.66 -9.19
C VAL A 44 12.24 15.27 -7.92
N LEU A 45 12.65 16.22 -7.08
CA LEU A 45 13.36 15.94 -5.83
C LEU A 45 12.49 15.19 -4.82
N ILE A 46 11.23 15.58 -4.70
CA ILE A 46 10.22 14.93 -3.84
C ILE A 46 9.94 13.51 -4.34
N GLU A 47 9.65 13.34 -5.63
CA GLU A 47 9.40 12.03 -6.24
C GLU A 47 10.59 11.09 -6.10
N GLN A 48 11.82 11.58 -6.30
CA GLN A 48 13.02 10.79 -6.11
C GLN A 48 13.14 10.31 -4.66
N TYR A 49 12.98 11.21 -3.69
CA TYR A 49 13.04 10.86 -2.28
C TYR A 49 11.92 9.89 -1.89
N ASP A 50 10.69 10.07 -2.35
CA ASP A 50 9.59 9.14 -2.13
C ASP A 50 9.88 7.77 -2.73
N SER A 51 10.49 7.73 -3.91
CA SER A 51 10.84 6.46 -4.57
C SER A 51 11.92 5.68 -3.82
N GLU A 52 12.89 6.38 -3.22
CA GLU A 52 14.04 5.83 -2.50
C GLU A 52 13.72 5.50 -1.05
N THR A 53 13.04 6.42 -0.37
CA THR A 53 12.73 6.34 1.06
C THR A 53 11.37 5.76 1.34
N ASN A 54 10.68 5.27 0.30
CA ASN A 54 9.36 4.65 0.33
C ASN A 54 9.24 3.68 1.52
N THR A 55 8.93 4.22 2.70
CA THR A 55 8.62 3.55 3.96
C THR A 55 7.24 2.90 3.87
N PHE A 56 6.87 2.46 2.68
CA PHE A 56 6.01 1.31 2.52
C PHE A 56 6.69 0.05 3.07
N GLU A 57 7.98 0.04 3.45
CA GLU A 57 8.71 -1.15 3.91
C GLU A 57 7.95 -2.04 4.92
N GLU A 58 6.93 -1.54 5.63
CA GLU A 58 6.09 -2.32 6.56
C GLU A 58 4.62 -2.50 6.13
N SER A 59 4.17 -1.91 5.02
CA SER A 59 2.77 -2.04 4.60
C SER A 59 2.57 -3.39 3.91
N ASP A 60 1.93 -4.29 4.63
CA ASP A 60 1.33 -5.52 4.12
C ASP A 60 0.57 -5.23 2.80
N PRO A 61 0.91 -5.91 1.69
CA PRO A 61 0.36 -5.62 0.38
C PRO A 61 -1.15 -5.89 0.28
N VAL A 62 -1.70 -6.78 1.11
CA VAL A 62 -3.14 -7.02 1.18
C VAL A 62 -3.84 -5.91 1.95
N LEU A 63 -3.26 -5.42 3.06
CA LEU A 63 -3.79 -4.25 3.77
C LEU A 63 -3.75 -3.01 2.86
N LEU A 64 -2.65 -2.80 2.14
CA LEU A 64 -2.53 -1.73 1.16
C LEU A 64 -3.67 -1.80 0.12
N LEU A 65 -3.91 -2.98 -0.44
CA LEU A 65 -5.00 -3.18 -1.39
C LEU A 65 -6.35 -2.82 -0.77
N GLN A 66 -6.61 -3.22 0.48
CA GLN A 66 -7.87 -2.90 1.17
C GLN A 66 -8.03 -1.39 1.42
N SER A 67 -6.97 -0.69 1.83
CA SER A 67 -6.98 0.77 2.03
C SER A 67 -7.26 1.51 0.72
N LEU A 68 -6.56 1.14 -0.36
CA LEU A 68 -6.79 1.72 -1.69
C LEU A 68 -8.19 1.42 -2.21
N MET A 69 -8.72 0.23 -1.95
CA MET A 69 -10.12 -0.09 -2.26
C MET A 69 -11.10 0.84 -1.53
N GLN A 70 -10.86 1.14 -0.25
CA GLN A 70 -11.70 2.05 0.52
C GLN A 70 -11.62 3.49 0.00
N GLU A 71 -10.40 4.02 -0.17
CA GLU A 71 -10.14 5.38 -0.65
C GLU A 71 -10.76 5.63 -2.03
N HIS A 72 -10.58 4.70 -2.97
CA HIS A 72 -11.11 4.80 -4.32
C HIS A 72 -12.53 4.24 -4.48
N GLN A 73 -13.20 3.85 -3.39
CA GLN A 73 -14.55 3.28 -3.38
C GLN A 73 -14.71 2.04 -4.31
N VAL A 74 -13.65 1.26 -4.46
CA VAL A 74 -13.59 0.05 -5.29
C VAL A 74 -14.10 -1.15 -4.50
N LYS A 75 -15.07 -1.88 -5.04
CA LYS A 75 -15.60 -3.10 -4.41
C LYS A 75 -14.89 -4.33 -4.96
N ALA A 76 -14.94 -5.45 -4.23
CA ALA A 76 -14.35 -6.72 -4.67
C ALA A 76 -14.86 -7.20 -6.06
N LYS A 77 -16.13 -6.89 -6.39
CA LYS A 77 -16.69 -7.17 -7.73
C LYS A 77 -16.01 -6.39 -8.86
N ASP A 78 -15.48 -5.21 -8.56
CA ASP A 78 -14.81 -4.36 -9.53
C ASP A 78 -13.38 -4.85 -9.74
N LEU A 79 -12.74 -5.39 -8.69
CA LEU A 79 -11.48 -6.12 -8.82
C LEU A 79 -11.60 -7.38 -9.67
N VAL A 80 -12.72 -8.12 -9.57
CA VAL A 80 -13.00 -9.28 -10.45
C VAL A 80 -12.93 -8.87 -11.92
N ALA A 81 -13.60 -7.78 -12.28
CA ALA A 81 -13.59 -7.25 -13.64
C ALA A 81 -12.20 -6.71 -14.03
N LEU A 82 -11.55 -5.94 -13.17
CA LEU A 82 -10.22 -5.35 -13.41
C LEU A 82 -9.14 -6.41 -13.62
N LEU A 83 -9.12 -7.44 -12.77
CA LEU A 83 -8.10 -8.46 -12.76
C LEU A 83 -8.40 -9.58 -13.76
N ASN A 84 -9.66 -9.71 -14.20
CA ASN A 84 -10.16 -10.80 -15.01
C ASN A 84 -9.95 -12.17 -14.34
N VAL A 85 -10.32 -12.27 -13.05
CA VAL A 85 -10.21 -13.49 -12.23
C VAL A 85 -11.51 -13.78 -11.50
N SER A 86 -11.69 -14.99 -10.97
CA SER A 86 -12.92 -15.36 -10.29
C SER A 86 -13.15 -14.59 -8.98
N LYS A 87 -14.41 -14.48 -8.55
CA LYS A 87 -14.78 -13.94 -7.22
C LYS A 87 -14.05 -14.65 -6.07
N GLY A 88 -13.89 -15.97 -6.18
CA GLY A 88 -13.15 -16.78 -5.21
C GLY A 88 -11.69 -16.35 -5.13
N TYR A 89 -11.03 -16.13 -6.29
CA TYR A 89 -9.64 -15.70 -6.33
C TYR A 89 -9.45 -14.34 -5.65
N VAL A 90 -10.30 -13.35 -5.94
CA VAL A 90 -10.24 -12.04 -5.26
C VAL A 90 -10.45 -12.20 -3.76
N SER A 91 -11.42 -13.01 -3.34
CA SER A 91 -11.63 -13.30 -1.92
C SER A 91 -10.40 -13.94 -1.27
N ASP A 92 -9.74 -14.87 -1.97
CA ASP A 92 -8.55 -15.54 -1.44
C ASP A 92 -7.38 -14.58 -1.26
N ILE A 93 -7.16 -13.62 -2.18
CA ILE A 93 -6.16 -12.56 -1.99
C ILE A 93 -6.50 -11.72 -0.75
N LEU A 94 -7.73 -11.19 -0.69
CA LEU A 94 -8.16 -10.27 0.37
C LEU A 94 -8.16 -10.90 1.78
N HIS A 95 -8.17 -12.23 1.87
CA HIS A 95 -8.11 -12.97 3.11
C HIS A 95 -6.80 -13.76 3.27
N TYR A 96 -5.73 -13.36 2.58
CA TYR A 96 -4.39 -13.95 2.71
C TYR A 96 -4.32 -15.44 2.38
N ARG A 97 -5.31 -16.02 1.71
CA ARG A 97 -5.27 -17.43 1.30
C ARG A 97 -4.45 -17.64 0.03
N LYS A 98 -4.15 -16.55 -0.70
CA LYS A 98 -3.42 -16.61 -1.97
C LYS A 98 -2.53 -15.40 -2.20
N GLY A 99 -1.35 -15.68 -2.77
CA GLY A 99 -0.41 -14.69 -3.30
C GLY A 99 -0.96 -13.92 -4.51
N MET A 100 -0.46 -12.71 -4.75
CA MET A 100 -0.70 -11.97 -5.99
C MET A 100 0.30 -12.39 -7.07
N SER A 101 -0.17 -12.67 -8.29
CA SER A 101 0.73 -12.90 -9.43
C SER A 101 1.33 -11.57 -9.93
N LYS A 102 2.44 -11.63 -10.68
CA LYS A 102 3.06 -10.44 -11.30
C LYS A 102 2.08 -9.66 -12.17
N GLU A 103 1.18 -10.35 -12.87
CA GLU A 103 0.16 -9.72 -13.71
C GLU A 103 -0.86 -8.93 -12.86
N ILE A 104 -1.29 -9.52 -11.73
CA ILE A 104 -2.19 -8.84 -10.78
C ILE A 104 -1.50 -7.61 -10.19
N ILE A 105 -0.25 -7.76 -9.73
CA ILE A 105 0.56 -6.66 -9.19
C ILE A 105 0.62 -5.49 -10.19
N ARG A 106 0.91 -5.77 -11.47
CA ARG A 106 0.97 -4.74 -12.51
C ARG A 106 -0.37 -4.04 -12.71
N LYS A 107 -1.47 -4.80 -12.84
CA LYS A 107 -2.83 -4.23 -12.99
C LYS A 107 -3.24 -3.35 -11.81
N LEU A 108 -2.92 -3.76 -10.58
CA LEU A 108 -3.21 -2.99 -9.37
C LEU A 108 -2.36 -1.73 -9.29
N ALA A 109 -1.05 -1.83 -9.54
CA ALA A 109 -0.15 -0.69 -9.60
C ALA A 109 -0.62 0.35 -10.63
N ASP A 110 -0.97 -0.10 -11.84
CA ASP A 110 -1.45 0.77 -12.92
C ASP A 110 -2.79 1.46 -12.57
N ARG A 111 -3.68 0.74 -11.87
CA ARG A 111 -5.00 1.24 -11.43
C ARG A 111 -4.89 2.28 -10.32
N PHE A 112 -4.10 2.00 -9.29
CA PHE A 112 -3.98 2.84 -8.10
C PHE A 112 -2.83 3.85 -8.18
N LYS A 113 -2.09 3.88 -9.30
CA LYS A 113 -0.96 4.80 -9.53
C LYS A 113 0.12 4.70 -8.46
N VAL A 114 0.38 3.48 -8.01
CA VAL A 114 1.44 3.18 -7.03
C VAL A 114 2.54 2.36 -7.68
N ASN A 115 3.74 2.37 -7.09
CA ASN A 115 4.85 1.55 -7.57
C ASN A 115 4.53 0.05 -7.42
N GLN A 116 4.85 -0.77 -8.43
CA GLN A 116 4.68 -2.24 -8.37
C GLN A 116 5.38 -2.87 -7.15
N LYS A 117 6.49 -2.30 -6.69
CA LYS A 117 7.20 -2.74 -5.47
C LYS A 117 6.29 -2.74 -4.23
N ALA A 118 5.28 -1.87 -4.17
CA ALA A 118 4.34 -1.81 -3.06
C ALA A 118 3.49 -3.09 -2.91
N PHE A 119 3.18 -3.77 -4.03
CA PHE A 119 2.44 -5.05 -4.03
C PHE A 119 3.34 -6.29 -4.18
N ASN A 120 4.62 -6.13 -4.52
CA ASN A 120 5.56 -7.23 -4.75
C ASN A 120 6.30 -7.70 -3.48
N ARG A 121 5.73 -7.44 -2.30
CA ARG A 121 6.32 -7.86 -1.02
C ARG A 121 5.82 -9.24 -0.61
N PRO A 122 6.66 -10.06 0.05
CA PRO A 122 6.21 -11.29 0.67
C PRO A 122 5.23 -10.99 1.81
N TYR A 123 4.24 -11.85 1.99
CA TYR A 123 3.30 -11.85 3.11
C TYR A 123 2.87 -13.28 3.44
N ASP A 124 2.58 -13.53 4.71
CA ASP A 124 2.19 -14.87 5.16
C ASP A 124 0.78 -15.23 4.69
N LEU A 125 0.62 -16.47 4.24
CA LEU A 125 -0.68 -16.97 3.80
C LEU A 125 -1.43 -17.61 4.97
N VAL A 126 -2.67 -17.17 5.20
CA VAL A 126 -3.56 -17.75 6.20
C VAL A 126 -4.21 -19.00 5.60
N SER A 127 -3.84 -20.17 6.11
CA SER A 127 -4.52 -21.41 5.75
C SER A 127 -5.84 -21.54 6.52
N PRO A 128 -6.95 -21.98 5.88
CA PRO A 128 -8.25 -22.17 6.54
C PRO A 128 -8.24 -23.18 7.71
N THR A 129 -7.19 -23.98 7.85
CA THR A 129 -7.12 -25.17 8.70
C THR A 129 -6.81 -24.94 10.18
N LEU A 130 -6.54 -23.70 10.64
CA LEU A 130 -6.18 -23.46 12.05
C LEU A 130 -7.32 -22.97 12.96
N LYS A 131 -8.50 -22.62 12.42
CA LYS A 131 -9.65 -22.18 13.24
C LYS A 131 -10.58 -23.31 13.72
N SER A 132 -10.32 -24.56 13.34
CA SER A 132 -11.20 -25.70 13.69
C SER A 132 -10.81 -26.46 14.97
N ASN A 133 -9.55 -26.34 15.43
CA ASN A 133 -9.07 -27.20 16.53
C ASN A 133 -9.36 -26.66 17.93
N SER A 134 -9.52 -25.34 18.10
CA SER A 134 -9.85 -24.75 19.40
C SER A 134 -11.28 -25.03 19.86
N ASN A 135 -12.22 -25.23 18.92
CA ASN A 135 -13.61 -25.60 19.24
C ASN A 135 -13.84 -27.11 19.39
N GLN A 136 -12.90 -27.96 18.99
CA GLN A 136 -12.99 -29.41 19.21
C GLN A 136 -12.38 -29.83 20.55
N LEU A 137 -11.32 -29.15 21.00
CA LEU A 137 -10.72 -29.39 22.32
C LEU A 137 -11.65 -28.95 23.48
N SER A 138 -12.36 -27.82 23.34
CA SER A 138 -13.33 -27.38 24.36
C SER A 138 -14.56 -28.31 24.47
N ASN A 139 -14.97 -28.91 23.36
CA ASN A 139 -16.10 -29.85 23.31
C ASN A 139 -15.73 -31.28 23.75
N GLN A 140 -14.46 -31.69 23.66
CA GLN A 140 -14.00 -32.98 24.21
C GLN A 140 -13.83 -32.94 25.74
N ILE A 141 -13.45 -31.79 26.31
CA ILE A 141 -13.30 -31.65 27.77
C ILE A 141 -14.66 -31.69 28.49
N HIS A 142 -15.73 -31.17 27.88
CA HIS A 142 -17.08 -31.23 28.46
C HIS A 142 -17.75 -32.61 28.33
N ALA A 143 -17.43 -33.39 27.29
CA ALA A 143 -18.05 -34.70 27.06
C ALA A 143 -17.49 -35.83 27.95
N HIS A 144 -16.30 -35.67 28.54
CA HIS A 144 -15.67 -36.68 29.42
C HIS A 144 -15.72 -36.32 30.91
N GLY A 145 -16.34 -35.19 31.30
CA GLY A 145 -16.42 -34.71 32.68
C GLY A 145 -17.65 -35.12 33.50
N LEU A 146 -18.61 -35.88 32.93
CA LEU A 146 -19.85 -36.27 33.62
C LEU A 146 -20.05 -37.79 33.73
N SER A 147 -18.96 -38.54 33.88
CA SER A 147 -19.04 -39.93 34.34
C SER A 147 -17.90 -40.22 35.30
N ARG A 148 -18.08 -39.82 36.56
CA ARG A 148 -17.70 -40.56 37.78
C ARG A 148 -18.10 -39.77 39.02
N ASN A 149 -18.90 -40.45 39.84
CA ASN A 149 -19.40 -40.15 41.19
C ASN A 149 -20.56 -39.17 41.29
#